data_AF-A0A652K678-F1
#
_entry.id   AF-A0A652K678-F1
#
_cell.length_a   1.000
_cell.length_b   1.000
_cell.length_c   1.000
_cell.angle_alpha   90.00
_cell.angle_beta   90.00
_cell.angle_gamma   90.00
#
_symmetry.space_group_name_H-M   'P 1'
#
loop_
_entity.id
_entity.type
_entity.pdbx_description
1 polymer ?
#
loop_
_entity_poly.entity_id
_entity_poly.type
_entity_poly.pdbx_seq_one_letter_code
_entity_poly.pdbx_strand_id
1 'polypeptide(L)'
;MSVDMSARTAAAVALLKESPETLDAFLKISQAFESTTLDPHSRETVVLTVAERHQCHLCVDMHEARMADLGPAPDVERLAAVRLFTLQVLASSGAVSDGDLAAFEAAGFTRRNALEVVLGVGAYTLSTFANRLTRAA
;
A
#
# COMPACT_ATOMS: atom_id res chain seq x y z
N MET A 1 4.45 -9.94 23.84
CA MET A 1 4.37 -8.55 24.34
C MET A 1 3.78 -7.71 23.22
N SER A 2 2.51 -7.34 23.31
CA SER A 2 1.91 -6.44 22.32
C SER A 2 2.55 -5.07 22.52
N VAL A 3 3.41 -4.67 21.59
CA VAL A 3 3.97 -3.32 21.57
C VAL A 3 2.84 -2.41 21.10
N ASP A 4 2.55 -1.35 21.84
CA ASP A 4 1.52 -0.37 21.48
C ASP A 4 1.78 0.19 20.07
N MET A 5 0.87 -0.15 19.15
CA MET A 5 0.97 0.27 17.75
C MET A 5 0.90 1.79 17.59
N SER A 6 0.18 2.46 18.50
CA SER A 6 0.09 3.92 18.54
C SER A 6 1.46 4.54 18.83
N ALA A 7 2.15 4.04 19.86
CA ALA A 7 3.51 4.48 20.20
C ALA A 7 4.53 4.21 19.08
N ARG A 8 4.47 3.04 18.43
CA ARG A 8 5.36 2.71 17.29
C ARG A 8 5.14 3.65 16.11
N THR A 9 3.87 3.89 15.77
CA THR A 9 3.51 4.80 14.67
C THR A 9 3.95 6.22 14.97
N ALA A 10 3.75 6.70 16.19
CA ALA A 10 4.19 8.03 16.61
C ALA A 10 5.72 8.19 16.52
N ALA A 11 6.48 7.14 16.89
CA ALA A 11 7.94 7.14 16.76
C ALA A 11 8.38 7.17 15.28
N ALA A 12 7.75 6.40 14.41
CA ALA A 12 8.03 6.42 12.97
C ALA A 12 7.76 7.80 12.36
N VAL A 13 6.62 8.41 12.69
CA VAL A 13 6.29 9.78 12.26
C VAL A 13 7.31 10.79 12.79
N ALA A 14 7.80 10.63 14.02
CA ALA A 14 8.83 11.50 14.58
C ALA A 14 10.14 11.45 13.79
N LEU A 15 10.56 10.26 13.33
CA LEU A 15 11.75 10.09 12.49
C LEU A 15 11.58 10.75 11.11
N LEU A 16 10.41 10.62 10.49
CA LEU A 16 10.13 11.27 9.20
C LEU A 16 10.15 12.80 9.27
N LYS A 17 9.97 13.41 10.45
CA LYS A 17 10.05 14.88 10.62
C LYS A 17 11.45 15.44 10.39
N GLU A 18 12.49 14.61 10.31
CA GLU A 18 13.82 15.05 9.87
C GLU A 18 13.80 15.64 8.45
N SER A 19 12.86 15.23 7.59
CA SER A 19 12.50 15.95 6.36
C SER A 19 10.99 16.24 6.36
N PRO A 20 10.59 17.46 6.77
CA PRO A 20 9.20 17.89 6.72
C PRO A 20 8.59 17.77 5.31
N GLU A 21 9.38 17.94 4.26
CA GLU A 21 8.97 17.80 2.87
C GLU A 21 8.57 16.36 2.53
N THR A 22 9.36 15.38 3.00
CA THR A 22 9.08 13.95 2.79
C THR A 22 7.80 13.55 3.52
N LEU A 23 7.63 14.01 4.78
CA LEU A 23 6.43 13.74 5.55
C LEU A 23 5.19 14.39 4.92
N ASP A 24 5.26 15.67 4.54
CA ASP A 24 4.15 16.39 3.89
C ASP A 24 3.76 15.74 2.55
N ALA A 25 4.74 15.36 1.73
CA ALA A 25 4.48 14.65 0.48
C ALA A 25 3.80 13.30 0.73
N PHE A 26 4.25 12.52 1.72
CA PHE A 26 3.63 11.24 2.09
C PHE A 26 2.18 11.43 2.55
N LEU A 27 1.90 12.42 3.38
CA LEU A 27 0.54 12.69 3.87
C LEU A 27 -0.39 13.09 2.73
N LYS A 28 0.07 13.92 1.79
CA LYS A 28 -0.71 14.32 0.62
C LYS A 28 -0.99 13.17 -0.34
N ILE A 29 0.04 12.39 -0.68
CA ILE A 29 -0.13 11.27 -1.61
C ILE A 29 -0.96 10.13 -1.01
N SER A 30 -0.81 9.85 0.30
CA SER A 30 -1.64 8.87 0.99
C SER A 30 -3.09 9.32 1.06
N GLN A 31 -3.38 10.60 1.34
CA GLN A 31 -4.74 11.14 1.27
C GLN A 31 -5.34 11.05 -0.14
N ALA A 32 -4.55 11.32 -1.19
CA ALA A 32 -4.99 11.16 -2.57
C ALA A 32 -5.31 9.69 -2.87
N PHE A 33 -4.48 8.75 -2.42
CA PHE A 33 -4.73 7.31 -2.55
C PHE A 33 -6.00 6.87 -1.79
N GLU A 34 -6.24 7.43 -0.60
CA GLU A 34 -7.46 7.18 0.15
C GLU A 34 -8.72 7.69 -0.59
N SER A 35 -8.58 8.67 -1.49
CA SER A 35 -9.72 9.23 -2.24
C SER A 35 -9.97 8.54 -3.59
N THR A 36 -9.29 7.42 -3.85
CA THR A 36 -9.40 6.67 -5.10
C THR A 36 -10.71 5.89 -5.21
N THR A 37 -10.99 5.33 -6.39
CA THR A 37 -12.16 4.47 -6.61
C THR A 37 -11.94 3.01 -6.20
N LEU A 38 -10.74 2.64 -5.76
CA LEU A 38 -10.51 1.35 -5.12
C LEU A 38 -11.27 1.29 -3.78
N ASP A 39 -12.00 0.20 -3.57
CA ASP A 39 -12.67 -0.04 -2.29
C ASP A 39 -11.63 -0.19 -1.15
N PRO A 40 -12.05 -0.04 0.12
CA PRO A 40 -11.13 -0.11 1.26
C PRO A 40 -10.29 -1.39 1.32
N HIS A 41 -10.88 -2.57 1.07
CA HIS A 41 -10.14 -3.83 1.09
C HIS A 41 -9.11 -3.89 -0.05
N SER A 42 -9.45 -3.42 -1.25
CA SER A 42 -8.51 -3.31 -2.37
C SER A 42 -7.37 -2.34 -2.06
N ARG A 43 -7.64 -1.18 -1.44
CA ARG A 43 -6.58 -0.22 -1.06
C ARG A 43 -5.60 -0.85 -0.07
N GLU A 44 -6.10 -1.45 1.02
CA GLU A 44 -5.24 -2.13 2.00
C GLU A 44 -4.48 -3.32 1.40
N THR A 45 -5.06 -4.02 0.42
CA THR A 45 -4.36 -5.08 -0.31
C THR A 45 -3.15 -4.56 -1.09
N VAL A 46 -3.26 -3.39 -1.75
CA VAL A 46 -2.11 -2.74 -2.40
C VAL A 46 -1.05 -2.42 -1.36
N VAL A 47 -1.44 -1.81 -0.23
CA VAL A 47 -0.49 -1.40 0.82
C VAL A 47 0.27 -2.58 1.39
N LEU A 48 -0.45 -3.62 1.82
CA LEU A 48 0.13 -4.83 2.39
C LEU A 48 1.06 -5.51 1.39
N THR A 49 0.67 -5.61 0.12
CA THR A 49 1.51 -6.21 -0.92
C THR A 49 2.85 -5.46 -1.07
N VAL A 50 2.83 -4.12 -1.06
CA VAL A 50 4.05 -3.30 -1.11
C VAL A 50 4.87 -3.48 0.18
N ALA A 51 4.22 -3.42 1.34
CA ALA A 51 4.87 -3.55 2.65
C ALA A 51 5.56 -4.90 2.85
N GLU A 52 4.90 -6.00 2.50
CA GLU A 52 5.45 -7.36 2.51
C GLU A 52 6.64 -7.46 1.54
N ARG A 53 6.46 -6.96 0.30
CA ARG A 53 7.51 -7.04 -0.73
C ARG A 53 8.79 -6.29 -0.32
N HIS A 54 8.62 -5.17 0.38
CA HIS A 54 9.72 -4.35 0.90
C HIS A 54 10.17 -4.77 2.30
N GLN A 55 9.48 -5.70 2.95
CA GLN A 55 9.76 -6.17 4.32
C GLN A 55 9.72 -5.02 5.35
N CYS A 56 8.72 -4.14 5.27
CA CYS A 56 8.47 -3.13 6.31
C CYS A 56 7.53 -3.71 7.37
N HIS A 57 8.05 -4.31 8.45
CA HIS A 57 7.20 -4.99 9.44
C HIS A 57 6.28 -4.02 10.19
N LEU A 58 6.74 -2.81 10.51
CA LEU A 58 5.84 -1.75 11.00
C LEU A 58 4.64 -1.53 10.08
N CYS A 59 4.88 -1.41 8.77
CA CYS A 59 3.82 -1.18 7.79
C CYS A 59 2.89 -2.40 7.70
N VAL A 60 3.45 -3.61 7.71
CA VAL A 60 2.66 -4.86 7.74
C VAL A 60 1.77 -4.88 8.97
N ASP A 61 2.32 -4.73 10.16
CA ASP A 61 1.55 -4.79 11.41
C ASP A 61 0.41 -3.74 11.44
N MET A 62 0.69 -2.51 11.00
CA MET A 62 -0.29 -1.43 10.96
C MET A 62 -1.43 -1.70 9.98
N HIS A 63 -1.09 -2.15 8.77
CA HIS A 63 -2.07 -2.35 7.70
C HIS A 63 -2.81 -3.70 7.84
N GLU A 64 -2.24 -4.69 8.53
CA GLU A 64 -2.98 -5.88 8.95
C GLU A 64 -4.06 -5.54 9.98
N ALA A 65 -3.74 -4.69 10.96
CA ALA A 65 -4.73 -4.20 11.91
C ALA A 65 -5.85 -3.41 11.19
N ARG A 66 -5.49 -2.54 10.25
CA ARG A 66 -6.45 -1.79 9.45
C ARG A 66 -7.33 -2.70 8.57
N MET A 67 -6.74 -3.71 7.94
CA MET A 67 -7.48 -4.71 7.16
C MET A 67 -8.46 -5.49 8.05
N ALA A 68 -8.06 -5.84 9.28
CA ALA A 68 -8.94 -6.53 10.22
C ALA A 68 -10.13 -5.66 10.65
N ASP A 69 -9.92 -4.36 10.84
CA ASP A 69 -10.97 -3.39 11.19
C ASP A 69 -12.03 -3.20 10.09
N LEU A 70 -11.69 -3.50 8.83
CA LEU A 70 -12.65 -3.49 7.72
C LEU A 70 -13.63 -4.68 7.76
N GLY A 71 -13.34 -5.70 8.58
CA GLY A 71 -14.08 -6.95 8.62
C GLY A 71 -13.76 -7.87 7.43
N PRO A 72 -14.52 -8.97 7.26
CA PRO A 72 -14.23 -9.98 6.26
C PRO A 72 -14.26 -9.40 4.83
N ALA A 73 -13.28 -9.80 4.02
CA ALA A 73 -13.23 -9.42 2.62
C ALA A 73 -14.46 -9.96 1.86
N PRO A 74 -15.16 -9.14 1.06
CA PRO A 74 -16.36 -9.56 0.35
C PRO A 74 -16.07 -10.47 -0.86
N ASP A 75 -14.86 -10.39 -1.42
CA ASP A 75 -14.46 -11.13 -2.63
C ASP A 75 -12.95 -11.43 -2.61
N VAL A 76 -12.60 -12.68 -2.32
CA VAL A 76 -11.21 -13.13 -2.20
C VAL A 76 -10.50 -13.15 -3.55
N GLU A 77 -11.19 -13.48 -4.64
CA GLU A 77 -10.59 -13.55 -5.98
C GLU A 77 -10.26 -12.15 -6.49
N ARG A 78 -11.13 -11.18 -6.22
CA ARG A 78 -10.89 -9.77 -6.53
C ARG A 78 -9.66 -9.21 -5.79
N LEU A 79 -9.48 -9.52 -4.51
CA LEU A 79 -8.28 -9.09 -3.78
C LEU A 79 -7.02 -9.82 -4.26
N ALA A 80 -7.13 -11.10 -4.63
CA ALA A 80 -6.00 -11.82 -5.25
C ALA A 80 -5.55 -11.17 -6.56
N ALA A 81 -6.48 -10.67 -7.37
CA ALA A 81 -6.17 -9.91 -8.59
C ALA A 81 -5.44 -8.59 -8.28
N VAL A 82 -5.87 -7.84 -7.25
CA VAL A 82 -5.16 -6.62 -6.79
C VAL A 82 -3.74 -6.93 -6.35
N ARG A 83 -3.56 -7.97 -5.52
CA ARG A 83 -2.25 -8.39 -5.04
C ARG A 83 -1.34 -8.78 -6.21
N LEU A 84 -1.83 -9.62 -7.12
CA LEU A 84 -1.05 -10.06 -8.29
C LEU A 84 -0.66 -8.87 -9.17
N PHE A 85 -1.61 -7.99 -9.51
CA PHE A 85 -1.35 -6.84 -10.35
C PHE A 85 -0.35 -5.86 -9.68
N THR A 86 -0.46 -5.65 -8.37
CA THR A 86 0.50 -4.84 -7.61
C THR A 86 1.91 -5.43 -7.67
N LEU A 87 2.06 -6.76 -7.53
CA LEU A 87 3.34 -7.44 -7.69
C LEU A 87 3.91 -7.31 -9.10
N GLN A 88 3.05 -7.38 -10.13
CA GLN A 88 3.45 -7.22 -11.52
C GLN A 88 3.95 -5.79 -11.81
N VAL A 89 3.25 -4.77 -11.30
CA VAL A 89 3.68 -3.36 -11.37
C VAL A 89 5.06 -3.18 -10.73
N LEU A 90 5.27 -3.73 -9.53
CA LEU A 90 6.55 -3.67 -8.82
C LEU A 90 7.67 -4.40 -9.57
N ALA A 91 7.40 -5.62 -10.07
CA ALA A 91 8.40 -6.45 -10.73
C ALA A 91 8.83 -5.89 -12.10
N SER A 92 7.91 -5.27 -12.83
CA SER A 92 8.16 -4.71 -14.16
C SER A 92 8.56 -3.23 -14.13
N SER A 93 8.66 -2.61 -12.95
CA SER A 93 8.81 -1.16 -12.81
C SER A 93 7.74 -0.38 -13.59
N GLY A 94 6.50 -0.89 -13.59
CA GLY A 94 5.35 -0.31 -14.28
C GLY A 94 5.16 -0.76 -15.74
N ALA A 95 6.12 -1.48 -16.34
CA ALA A 95 5.98 -2.05 -17.68
C ALA A 95 5.15 -3.36 -17.67
N VAL A 96 3.94 -3.29 -17.12
CA VAL A 96 3.00 -4.43 -17.09
C VAL A 96 2.61 -4.85 -18.51
N SER A 97 2.47 -6.16 -18.75
CA SER A 97 2.08 -6.66 -20.06
C SER A 97 0.60 -6.38 -20.35
N ASP A 98 0.22 -6.35 -21.63
CA ASP A 98 -1.19 -6.23 -22.03
C ASP A 98 -2.04 -7.37 -21.47
N GLY A 99 -1.48 -8.58 -21.36
CA GLY A 99 -2.16 -9.74 -20.79
C GLY A 99 -2.42 -9.59 -19.29
N ASP A 100 -1.45 -9.05 -18.54
CA ASP A 100 -1.59 -8.78 -17.11
C ASP A 100 -2.62 -7.68 -16.84
N LEU A 101 -2.59 -6.60 -17.64
CA LEU A 101 -3.57 -5.53 -17.56
C LEU A 101 -4.98 -6.05 -17.89
N ALA A 102 -5.11 -6.86 -18.95
CA ALA A 102 -6.40 -7.47 -19.32
C ALA A 102 -6.91 -8.44 -18.24
N ALA A 103 -6.03 -9.18 -17.57
CA ALA A 103 -6.41 -10.05 -16.46
C ALA A 103 -6.94 -9.25 -15.25
N PHE A 104 -6.31 -8.11 -14.94
CA PHE A 104 -6.79 -7.21 -13.91
C PHE A 104 -8.16 -6.60 -14.26
N GLU A 105 -8.37 -6.20 -15.52
CA GLU A 105 -9.67 -5.72 -16.01
C GLU A 105 -10.75 -6.80 -15.98
N ALA A 106 -10.40 -8.05 -16.31
CA ALA A 106 -11.31 -9.19 -16.24
C ALA A 106 -11.78 -9.52 -14.82
N ALA A 107 -11.00 -9.15 -13.79
CA ALA A 107 -11.41 -9.22 -12.38
C ALA A 107 -12.37 -8.08 -11.96
N GLY A 108 -12.86 -7.29 -12.93
CA GLY A 108 -13.82 -6.21 -12.72
C GLY A 108 -13.19 -4.91 -12.25
N PHE A 109 -11.91 -4.69 -12.54
CA PHE A 109 -11.25 -3.40 -12.35
C PHE A 109 -11.17 -2.62 -13.67
N THR A 110 -10.85 -1.33 -13.57
CA THR A 110 -10.73 -0.44 -14.72
C THR A 110 -9.30 0.04 -14.90
N ARG A 111 -8.98 0.62 -16.07
CA ARG A 111 -7.71 1.36 -16.26
C ARG A 111 -7.49 2.46 -15.21
N ARG A 112 -8.56 3.10 -14.75
CA ARG A 112 -8.48 4.06 -13.64
C ARG A 112 -7.95 3.36 -12.39
N ASN A 113 -8.51 2.20 -12.03
CA ASN A 113 -8.03 1.43 -10.88
C ASN A 113 -6.58 0.98 -11.06
N ALA A 114 -6.15 0.63 -12.27
CA ALA A 114 -4.75 0.28 -12.53
C ALA A 114 -3.79 1.46 -12.22
N LEU A 115 -4.16 2.68 -12.61
CA LEU A 115 -3.42 3.90 -12.24
C LEU A 115 -3.48 4.19 -10.73
N GLU A 116 -4.59 3.88 -10.08
CA GLU A 116 -4.75 4.01 -8.62
C GLU A 116 -3.86 2.99 -7.86
N VAL A 117 -3.65 1.79 -8.40
CA VAL A 117 -2.64 0.84 -7.89
C VAL A 117 -1.24 1.44 -8.02
N VAL A 118 -0.89 2.07 -9.15
CA VAL A 118 0.41 2.76 -9.32
C VAL A 118 0.57 3.89 -8.29
N LEU A 119 -0.49 4.68 -8.04
CA LEU A 119 -0.50 5.70 -7.00
C LEU A 119 -0.20 5.11 -5.61
N GLY A 120 -0.87 4.01 -5.26
CA GLY A 120 -0.62 3.27 -4.02
C GLY A 120 0.80 2.74 -3.91
N VAL A 121 1.32 2.14 -4.99
CA VAL A 121 2.72 1.69 -5.07
C VAL A 121 3.68 2.84 -4.81
N GLY A 122 3.48 4.01 -5.42
CA GLY A 122 4.33 5.19 -5.18
C GLY A 122 4.28 5.67 -3.73
N ALA A 123 3.07 5.84 -3.19
CA ALA A 123 2.85 6.29 -1.81
C ALA A 123 3.53 5.38 -0.78
N TYR A 124 3.33 4.07 -0.92
CA TYR A 124 3.82 3.11 0.05
C TYR A 124 5.25 2.65 -0.23
N THR A 125 5.80 2.86 -1.43
CA THR A 125 7.25 2.78 -1.66
C THR A 125 7.96 3.86 -0.85
N LEU A 126 7.48 5.12 -0.89
CA LEU A 126 8.05 6.21 -0.10
C LEU A 126 8.00 5.87 1.40
N SER A 127 6.83 5.48 1.92
CA SER A 127 6.67 5.14 3.34
C SER A 127 7.54 3.97 3.78
N THR A 128 7.51 2.85 3.05
CA THR A 128 8.28 1.65 3.39
C THR A 128 9.79 1.90 3.31
N PHE A 129 10.26 2.68 2.33
CA PHE A 129 11.68 3.04 2.23
C PHE A 129 12.09 3.95 3.38
N ALA A 130 11.32 4.99 3.70
CA ALA A 130 11.60 5.89 4.79
C ALA A 130 11.65 5.15 6.14
N ASN A 131 10.65 4.31 6.44
CA ASN A 131 10.59 3.55 7.69
C ASN A 131 11.75 2.55 7.81
N ARG A 132 12.16 1.91 6.71
CA ARG A 132 13.30 1.00 6.73
C ARG A 132 14.63 1.74 6.88
N LEU A 133 14.80 2.86 6.18
CA LEU A 133 16.00 3.69 6.25
C LEU A 133 16.24 4.21 7.68
N THR A 134 15.18 4.66 8.34
CA THR A 134 15.23 5.19 9.71
C THR A 134 15.18 4.10 10.78
N ARG A 135 15.09 2.82 10.39
CA ARG A 135 14.96 1.65 11.28
C ARG A 135 13.72 1.69 12.18
N ALA A 136 12.64 2.29 11.69
CA ALA A 136 11.32 2.23 12.29
C ALA A 136 10.58 0.92 11.97
N ALA A 137 10.99 0.25 10.87
CA ALA A 137 10.39 -0.99 10.35
C ALA A 137 10.53 -2.20 11.28
#